data_AF-A0A7X6NCN7-F1
#
_entry.id   AF-A0A7X6NCN7-F1
#
_cell.length_a   1.000
_cell.length_b   1.000
_cell.length_c   1.000
_cell.angle_alpha   90.00
_cell.angle_beta   90.00
_cell.angle_gamma   90.00
#
_symmetry.space_group_name_H-M   'P 1'
#
loop_
_entity.id
_entity.type
_entity.pdbx_description
1 polymer ?
#
loop_
_entity_poly.entity_id
_entity_poly.type
_entity_poly.pdbx_seq_one_letter_code
_entity_poly.pdbx_strand_id
1 'polypeptide(L)' 'MKQCFFCSQNVTNIDYKEISLFSRFLTFQSKIMPAKKTGLCRKHQRKLAQAIKRARYMGLINYVPDEVS' A
#
# COMPACT_ATOMS: atom_id res chain seq x y z
N MET A 1 3.07 16.95 -13.86
CA MET A 1 2.15 15.86 -13.45
C MET A 1 3.01 14.64 -13.11
N LYS A 2 3.13 14.22 -11.84
CA LYS A 2 3.90 13.01 -11.50
C LYS A 2 3.10 11.79 -11.95
N GLN A 3 3.66 10.99 -12.85
CA GLN A 3 3.03 9.77 -13.32
C GLN A 3 2.94 8.77 -12.15
N CYS A 4 1.77 8.15 -11.98
CA CYS A 4 1.53 7.16 -10.94
C CYS A 4 2.50 5.98 -11.14
N PHE A 5 3.17 5.55 -10.06
CA PHE A 5 4.11 4.44 -10.07
C PHE A 5 3.54 3.16 -10.71
N PHE A 6 2.31 2.79 -10.34
CA PHE A 6 1.65 1.62 -10.92
C PHE A 6 1.24 1.83 -12.39
N CYS A 7 0.92 3.06 -12.80
CA CYS A 7 0.65 3.35 -14.22
C CYS A 7 1.92 3.23 -15.06
N SER A 8 3.07 3.73 -14.59
CA SER A 8 4.33 3.63 -15.33
C SER A 8 4.82 2.20 -15.51
N GLN A 9 4.41 1.29 -14.61
CA GLN A 9 4.77 -0.12 -14.64
C GLN A 9 3.68 -0.99 -15.30
N ASN A 10 2.63 -0.39 -15.88
CA ASN A 10 1.46 -1.09 -16.43
C ASN A 10 0.82 -2.10 -15.47
N VAL A 11 0.93 -1.86 -14.16
CA VAL A 11 0.35 -2.72 -13.14
C VAL A 11 -1.15 -2.48 -13.07
N THR A 12 -1.92 -3.47 -13.48
CA THR A 12 -3.39 -3.42 -13.48
C THR A 12 -3.99 -3.93 -12.17
N ASN A 13 -3.36 -4.93 -11.54
CA ASN A 13 -3.83 -5.54 -10.31
C ASN A 13 -2.74 -5.52 -9.23
N ILE A 14 -3.15 -5.32 -7.97
CA ILE A 14 -2.24 -5.27 -6.82
C ILE A 14 -2.65 -6.42 -5.90
N ASP A 15 -1.84 -7.46 -5.84
CA ASP A 15 -2.10 -8.63 -5.00
C ASP A 15 -1.70 -8.35 -3.55
N TYR A 16 -2.44 -8.89 -2.59
CA TYR A 16 -2.20 -8.70 -1.15
C TYR A 16 -0.97 -9.46 -0.65
N LYS A 17 -0.41 -10.34 -1.47
CA LYS A 17 0.80 -11.13 -1.20
C LYS A 17 2.10 -10.32 -1.36
N GLU A 18 2.03 -9.17 -2.05
CA GLU A 18 3.17 -8.33 -2.38
C GLU A 18 3.58 -7.39 -1.22
N ILE A 19 3.91 -7.96 -0.06
CA ILE A 19 4.17 -7.21 1.18
C ILE A 19 5.34 -6.22 1.01
N SER A 20 6.37 -6.61 0.27
CA SER A 20 7.55 -5.77 0.02
C SER A 20 7.19 -4.44 -0.65
N LEU A 21 6.19 -4.42 -1.55
CA LEU A 21 5.71 -3.20 -2.18
C LEU A 21 4.93 -2.31 -1.22
N PHE A 22 4.20 -2.90 -0.27
CA PHE A 22 3.36 -2.16 0.67
C PHE A 22 4.15 -1.33 1.67
N SER A 23 5.36 -1.76 2.04
CA SER A 23 6.27 -1.02 2.92
C SER A 23 6.45 0.45 2.50
N ARG A 24 6.56 0.73 1.19
CA ARG A 24 6.75 2.07 0.62
C ARG A 24 5.49 2.96 0.71
N PHE A 25 4.33 2.36 0.92
CA PHE A 25 3.04 3.04 0.97
C PHE A 25 2.41 3.03 2.37
N LEU A 26 3.13 2.52 3.35
CA LEU A 26 2.76 2.57 4.76
C LEU A 26 3.62 3.60 5.49
N THR A 27 3.06 4.19 6.54
CA THR A 27 3.84 4.97 7.50
C THR A 27 4.56 4.02 8.46
N PHE A 28 5.48 4.57 9.25
CA PHE A 28 6.12 3.84 10.35
C PHE A 28 5.12 3.21 11.33
N GLN A 29 3.94 3.84 11.52
CA GLN A 29 2.86 3.32 12.35
C GLN A 29 1.96 2.30 11.62
N SER A 30 2.47 1.68 10.55
CA SER A 30 1.73 0.75 9.70
C SER A 30 0.44 1.34 9.10
N LYS A 31 0.26 2.67 9.03
CA LYS A 31 -0.95 3.32 8.46
C LYS A 31 -0.80 3.53 6.96
N ILE A 32 -1.89 3.41 6.20
CA ILE A 32 -1.87 3.65 4.75
C ILE A 32 -1.62 5.13 4.45
N MET A 33 -0.58 5.43 3.67
CA MET A 33 -0.25 6.79 3.28
C MET A 33 -1.28 7.38 2.29
N PRO A 34 -1.60 8.67 2.41
CA PRO A 34 -2.54 9.33 1.51
C PRO A 34 -1.97 9.49 0.09
N ALA A 35 -2.84 9.47 -0.91
CA ALA A 35 -2.49 9.57 -2.33
C ALA A 35 -1.59 10.77 -2.68
N LYS A 36 -1.76 11.90 -1.97
CA LYS A 36 -0.94 13.11 -2.17
C LYS A 36 0.54 12.88 -1.84
N LYS A 37 0.84 12.03 -0.84
CA LYS A 37 2.22 11.66 -0.48
C LYS A 37 2.76 10.53 -1.36
N THR A 38 1.93 9.55 -1.70
CA THR A 38 2.35 8.39 -2.50
C THR A 38 2.47 8.70 -4.00
N GLY A 39 1.81 9.76 -4.49
CA GLY A 39 1.77 10.12 -5.91
C GLY A 39 0.93 9.17 -6.77
N LEU A 40 0.07 8.35 -6.16
CA LEU A 40 -0.75 7.37 -6.86
C LEU A 40 -2.02 7.98 -7.43
N CYS A 41 -2.47 7.47 -8.58
CA CYS A 41 -3.77 7.83 -9.11
C CYS A 41 -4.90 7.27 -8.21
N ARG A 42 -6.08 7.91 -8.25
CA ARG A 42 -7.22 7.51 -7.40
C ARG A 42 -7.65 6.06 -7.61
N LYS A 43 -7.52 5.50 -8.82
CA LYS A 43 -7.83 4.10 -9.13
C LYS A 43 -6.87 3.15 -8.42
N HIS A 44 -5.56 3.37 -8.56
CA HIS A 44 -4.54 2.54 -7.92
C HIS A 44 -4.51 2.69 -6.40
N GLN A 45 -4.75 3.89 -5.87
CA GLN A 45 -4.85 4.10 -4.42
C GLN A 45 -5.96 3.23 -3.80
N ARG A 46 -7.12 3.11 -4.45
CA ARG A 46 -8.22 2.26 -3.98
C ARG A 46 -7.85 0.77 -4.02
N LYS A 47 -7.21 0.32 -5.11
CA LYS A 47 -6.74 -1.06 -5.26
C LYS A 47 -5.69 -1.41 -4.21
N LEU A 48 -4.71 -0.53 -4.03
CA LEU A 48 -3.67 -0.65 -3.01
C LEU A 48 -4.27 -0.75 -1.60
N ALA A 49 -5.22 0.13 -1.26
CA ALA A 49 -5.86 0.12 0.04
C ALA A 49 -6.66 -1.17 0.28
N GLN A 50 -7.33 -1.73 -0.73
CA GLN A 50 -7.99 -3.04 -0.61
C GLN A 50 -6.98 -4.17 -0.41
N ALA A 51 -5.88 -4.16 -1.17
CA ALA A 51 -4.83 -5.18 -1.06
C ALA A 51 -4.19 -5.16 0.34
N ILE A 52 -3.85 -3.98 0.86
CA ILE A 52 -3.31 -3.83 2.22
C ILE A 52 -4.32 -4.30 3.28
N LYS A 53 -5.61 -3.98 3.14
CA LYS A 53 -6.65 -4.45 4.07
C LYS A 53 -6.77 -5.98 4.07
N ARG A 54 -6.67 -6.62 2.90
CA ARG A 54 -6.64 -8.08 2.77
C ARG A 54 -5.38 -8.67 3.41
N ALA A 55 -4.21 -8.07 3.15
CA ALA A 55 -2.95 -8.49 3.76
C ALA A 55 -3.01 -8.45 5.29
N ARG A 56 -3.62 -7.39 5.86
CA ARG A 56 -3.85 -7.29 7.31
C ARG A 56 -4.79 -8.36 7.85
N TYR A 57 -5.88 -8.64 7.15
CA TYR A 57 -6.80 -9.72 7.53
C TYR A 57 -6.12 -11.10 7.51
N MET A 58 -5.18 -11.30 6.60
CA MET A 58 -4.39 -12.53 6.48
C MET A 58 -3.19 -12.59 7.47
N GLY A 59 -2.99 -11.56 8.30
CA GLY A 59 -1.86 -11.52 9.24
C GLY A 59 -0.49 -11.23 8.59
N LEU A 60 -0.46 -10.79 7.33
CA LEU A 60 0.79 -10.44 6.63
C LEU A 60 1.31 -9.04 6.98
N ILE A 61 0.42 -8.15 7.44
CA ILE A 61 0.72 -6.77 7.84
C ILE A 61 -0.01 -6.47 9.14
N ASN A 62 0.67 -5.80 10.07
CA ASN A 62 0.09 -5.44 11.35
C ASN A 62 -0.85 -4.23 11.25
N TYR A 63 -1.88 -4.20 12.10
CA TYR A 63 -2.80 -3.06 12.21
C TYR A 63 -2.18 -1.89 12.98
N VAL A 64 -1.28 -2.20 13.90
CA VAL A 64 -0.52 -1.29 14.76
C VAL A 64 0.97 -1.47 14.47
N PRO A 65 1.82 -0.46 14.75
CA PRO A 65 3.26 -0.66 14.75
C PRO A 65 3.61 -1.80 15.72
N ASP A 66 4.63 -2.58 15.37
CA ASP A 66 5.20 -3.53 16.30
C ASP A 66 5.78 -2.74 17.46
N GLU A 67 5.30 -3.01 18.67
CA GLU A 67 5.92 -2.49 19.88
C GLU A 67 7.33 -3.07 19.91
N VAL A 68 8.31 -2.21 19.63
CA VAL A 68 9.73 -2.56 19.73
C VAL A 68 9.96 -2.95 21.19
N SER A 69 10.17 -4.25 21.44
CA SER A 69 10.72 -4.75 22.71
C SER A 69 12.18 -4.34 22.85
#